data_AF-A0A7U2R9I9-F1
#
_entry.id   AF-A0A7U2R9I9-F1
#
_cell.length_a   1.000
_cell.length_b   1.000
_cell.length_c   1.000
_cell.angle_alpha   90.00
_cell.angle_beta   90.00
_cell.angle_gamma   90.00
#
_symmetry.space_group_name_H-M   'P 1'
#
loop_
_entity.id
_entity.type
_entity.pdbx_description
1 polymer ?
#
loop_
_entity_poly.entity_id
_entity_poly.type
_entity_poly.pdbx_seq_one_letter_code
_entity_poly.pdbx_strand_id
1 'polypeptide(L)'
;MNILTSIVSIILFFAVILLPVFILHIINNKKIKYRFIFYTVFGVVICAVIIWFFSWWIKISDTMLLSHYGYNFDGINEKERFANVLPQNIDQVKNLETSLFGIGWQLKAIFAFVFYLPYLFFVYFVNYIIKKRKATQ
;
A
#
# COMPACT_ATOMS: atom_id res chain seq x y z
N MET A 1 -5.90 -13.09 -14.84
CA MET A 1 -5.05 -11.96 -14.38
C MET A 1 -5.50 -11.40 -13.04
N ASN A 2 -6.81 -11.17 -12.86
CA ASN A 2 -7.37 -10.49 -11.68
C ASN A 2 -7.09 -11.18 -10.34
N ILE A 3 -7.11 -12.52 -10.29
CA ILE A 3 -6.83 -13.26 -9.05
C ILE A 3 -5.39 -13.04 -8.59
N LEU A 4 -4.43 -13.08 -9.52
CA LEU A 4 -3.00 -12.91 -9.21
C LEU A 4 -2.72 -11.49 -8.69
N THR A 5 -3.24 -10.47 -9.38
CA THR A 5 -3.07 -9.06 -8.97
C THR A 5 -3.72 -8.79 -7.61
N SER A 6 -4.87 -9.43 -7.35
CA SER A 6 -5.58 -9.33 -6.07
C SER A 6 -4.78 -9.98 -4.93
N ILE A 7 -4.23 -11.18 -5.14
CA ILE A 7 -3.40 -11.88 -4.15
C ILE A 7 -2.17 -11.04 -3.78
N VAL A 8 -1.45 -10.50 -4.76
CA VAL A 8 -0.27 -9.66 -4.48
C VAL A 8 -0.66 -8.41 -3.70
N SER A 9 -1.79 -7.78 -4.05
CA SER A 9 -2.30 -6.60 -3.34
C SER A 9 -2.67 -6.91 -1.88
N ILE A 10 -3.30 -8.06 -1.64
CA ILE A 10 -3.64 -8.54 -0.29
C ILE A 10 -2.35 -8.80 0.53
N ILE A 11 -1.36 -9.46 -0.06
CA ILE A 11 -0.08 -9.73 0.61
C ILE A 11 0.61 -8.42 1.00
N LEU A 12 0.66 -7.44 0.09
CA LEU A 12 1.27 -6.14 0.36
C LEU A 12 0.50 -5.36 1.42
N PHE A 13 -0.83 -5.45 1.43
CA PHE A 13 -1.67 -4.85 2.47
C PHE A 13 -1.35 -5.40 3.87
N PHE A 14 -1.29 -6.73 4.00
CA PHE A 14 -0.88 -7.37 5.27
C PHE A 14 0.56 -7.03 5.63
N ALA A 15 1.46 -6.95 4.65
CA ALA A 15 2.86 -6.58 4.88
C ALA A 15 2.94 -5.19 5.51
N VAL A 16 2.18 -4.21 4.99
CA VAL A 16 2.10 -2.85 5.57
C VAL A 16 1.61 -2.93 7.02
N ILE A 17 0.49 -3.59 7.30
CA ILE A 17 -0.09 -3.64 8.66
C ILE A 17 0.84 -4.31 9.68
N LEU A 18 1.47 -5.42 9.30
CA LEU A 18 2.30 -6.23 10.20
C LEU A 18 3.69 -5.62 10.41
N LEU A 19 4.15 -4.76 9.50
CA LEU A 19 5.51 -4.24 9.51
C LEU A 19 5.88 -3.51 10.82
N PRO A 20 5.09 -2.56 11.34
CA PRO A 20 5.47 -1.82 12.53
C PRO A 20 5.50 -2.73 13.76
N VAL A 21 4.67 -3.78 13.78
CA VAL A 21 4.69 -4.79 14.84
C VAL A 21 5.96 -5.61 14.77
N PHE A 22 6.36 -6.05 13.57
CA PHE A 22 7.56 -6.84 13.35
C PHE A 22 8.85 -6.06 13.68
N ILE A 23 8.96 -4.81 13.21
CA ILE A 23 10.08 -3.91 13.52
C ILE A 23 10.18 -3.72 15.04
N LEU A 24 9.05 -3.50 15.71
CA LEU A 24 9.02 -3.32 17.16
C LEU A 24 9.47 -4.60 17.90
N HIS A 25 9.07 -5.77 17.42
CA HIS A 25 9.48 -7.05 17.98
C HIS A 25 11.01 -7.23 17.89
N ILE A 26 11.61 -6.96 16.72
CA ILE A 26 13.07 -7.06 16.53
C ILE A 26 13.82 -6.10 17.46
N ILE A 27 13.38 -4.85 17.56
CA ILE A 27 14.04 -3.83 18.40
C ILE A 27 13.92 -4.17 19.88
N ASN A 28 12.76 -4.71 20.30
CA ASN A 28 12.52 -5.10 21.68
C ASN A 28 13.44 -6.23 22.16
N ASN A 29 13.83 -7.13 21.25
CA ASN A 29 14.75 -8.22 21.55
C ASN A 29 16.22 -7.77 21.65
N LYS A 30 16.53 -6.52 21.27
CA LYS A 30 17.88 -5.93 21.36
C LYS A 30 18.02 -4.99 22.56
N LYS A 31 19.22 -4.93 23.14
CA LYS A 31 19.59 -3.99 24.21
C LYS A 31 19.99 -2.62 23.64
N ILE A 32 19.05 -1.96 22.96
CA ILE A 32 19.24 -0.61 22.40
C ILE A 32 18.81 0.43 23.44
N LYS A 33 19.61 1.48 23.66
CA LYS A 33 19.33 2.56 24.62
C LYS A 33 18.15 3.45 24.16
N TYR A 34 18.15 3.86 22.89
CA TYR A 34 17.15 4.75 22.30
C TYR A 34 16.12 4.00 21.43
N ARG A 35 15.42 3.03 22.03
CA ARG A 35 14.48 2.15 21.30
C ARG A 35 13.43 2.90 20.49
N PHE A 36 12.87 3.98 21.05
CA PHE A 36 11.87 4.80 20.39
C PHE A 36 12.41 5.45 19.12
N ILE A 37 13.54 6.16 19.21
CA ILE A 37 14.13 6.87 18.07
C ILE A 37 14.50 5.88 16.97
N PHE A 38 15.10 4.75 17.33
CA PHE A 38 15.47 3.72 16.36
C PHE A 38 14.23 3.12 15.68
N TYR A 39 13.18 2.84 16.45
CA TYR A 39 11.90 2.36 15.92
C TYR A 39 11.27 3.36 14.94
N THR A 40 11.19 4.63 15.33
CA THR A 40 10.59 5.66 14.49
C THR A 40 11.38 5.88 13.21
N VAL A 41 12.71 6.04 13.27
CA VAL A 41 13.54 6.28 12.07
C VAL A 41 13.47 5.10 11.10
N PHE A 42 13.73 3.88 11.59
CA PHE A 42 13.69 2.69 10.72
C PHE A 42 12.27 2.40 10.24
N GLY A 43 11.27 2.55 11.11
CA GLY A 43 9.88 2.33 10.75
C GLY A 43 9.41 3.29 9.67
N VAL A 44 9.71 4.59 9.79
CA VAL A 44 9.41 5.63 8.79
C VAL A 44 10.04 5.28 7.44
N VAL A 45 11.34 4.98 7.43
CA VAL A 45 12.07 4.67 6.18
C VAL A 45 11.52 3.41 5.51
N ILE A 46 11.36 2.31 6.24
CA ILE A 46 10.90 1.05 5.65
C ILE A 46 9.44 1.17 5.19
N CYS A 47 8.58 1.82 5.97
CA CYS A 47 7.18 2.03 5.57
C CYS A 47 7.07 2.92 4.33
N ALA A 48 7.89 3.97 4.22
CA ALA A 48 7.91 4.82 3.04
C ALA A 48 8.28 4.03 1.77
N VAL A 49 9.33 3.20 1.85
CA VAL A 49 9.76 2.34 0.73
C VAL A 49 8.66 1.36 0.32
N ILE A 50 8.00 0.73 1.29
CA ILE A 50 6.94 -0.26 1.00
C ILE A 50 5.70 0.41 0.42
N ILE A 51 5.25 1.54 0.96
CA ILE A 51 4.08 2.26 0.43
C ILE A 51 4.36 2.78 -0.98
N TRP A 52 5.59 3.21 -1.24
CA TRP A 52 6.03 3.59 -2.58
C TRP A 52 5.95 2.41 -3.55
N PHE A 53 6.50 1.25 -3.16
CA PHE A 53 6.46 0.03 -3.97
C PHE A 53 5.02 -0.46 -4.19
N PHE A 54 4.17 -0.39 -3.16
CA PHE A 54 2.76 -0.75 -3.24
C PHE A 54 1.99 0.14 -4.22
N SER A 55 2.23 1.45 -4.17
CA SER A 55 1.58 2.41 -5.07
C SER A 55 2.04 2.23 -6.52
N TRP A 56 3.33 1.93 -6.71
CA TRP A 56 3.88 1.58 -8.02
C TRP A 56 3.28 0.27 -8.56
N TRP A 57 3.15 -0.75 -7.70
CA TRP A 57 2.53 -2.03 -8.05
C TRP A 57 1.07 -1.87 -8.47
N ILE A 58 0.28 -1.05 -7.76
CA ILE A 58 -1.12 -0.77 -8.12
C ILE A 58 -1.21 -0.21 -9.54
N LYS A 59 -0.37 0.79 -9.88
CA LYS A 59 -0.37 1.35 -11.24
C LYS A 59 -0.08 0.29 -12.30
N ILE A 60 0.94 -0.54 -12.08
CA ILE A 60 1.31 -1.59 -13.03
C ILE A 60 0.20 -2.62 -13.17
N SER A 61 -0.35 -3.07 -12.04
CA SER A 61 -1.48 -3.98 -11.99
C SER A 61 -2.68 -3.46 -12.77
N ASP A 62 -3.05 -2.19 -12.56
CA ASP A 62 -4.18 -1.56 -13.25
C ASP A 62 -3.93 -1.46 -14.77
N THR A 63 -2.71 -1.10 -15.20
CA THR A 63 -2.36 -1.09 -16.63
C THR A 63 -2.42 -2.49 -17.27
N MET A 64 -1.93 -3.51 -16.55
CA MET A 64 -2.00 -4.89 -17.02
C MET A 64 -3.46 -5.36 -17.12
N LEU A 65 -4.31 -4.99 -16.16
CA LEU A 65 -5.73 -5.30 -16.18
C LEU A 65 -6.42 -4.64 -17.37
N LEU A 66 -6.19 -3.34 -17.61
CA LEU A 66 -6.75 -2.62 -18.75
C LEU A 66 -6.37 -3.27 -20.07
N SER A 67 -5.09 -3.63 -20.25
CA SER A 67 -4.62 -4.37 -21.42
C SER A 67 -5.31 -5.73 -21.57
N HIS A 68 -5.54 -6.45 -20.47
CA HIS A 68 -6.27 -7.73 -20.48
C HIS A 68 -7.71 -7.60 -20.98
N TYR A 69 -8.38 -6.51 -20.59
CA TYR A 69 -9.74 -6.24 -20.98
C TYR A 69 -9.88 -5.70 -22.41
N GLY A 70 -8.76 -5.53 -23.14
CA GLY A 70 -8.77 -5.00 -24.50
C GLY A 70 -8.88 -3.48 -24.58
N TYR A 71 -8.58 -2.76 -23.49
CA TYR A 71 -8.56 -1.30 -23.48
C TYR A 71 -7.47 -0.77 -24.42
N ASN A 72 -7.86 0.14 -25.31
CA ASN A 72 -6.94 0.76 -26.26
C ASN A 72 -6.38 2.07 -25.68
N PHE A 73 -5.09 2.06 -25.29
CA PHE A 73 -4.40 3.22 -24.73
C PHE A 73 -4.19 4.36 -25.74
N ASP A 74 -4.19 4.05 -27.04
CA ASP A 74 -3.97 5.02 -28.13
C ASP A 74 -5.28 5.59 -28.68
N GLY A 75 -6.43 5.14 -28.16
CA GLY A 75 -7.75 5.61 -28.58
C GLY A 75 -7.95 7.09 -28.28
N ILE A 76 -8.34 7.87 -29.29
CA ILE A 76 -8.55 9.32 -29.17
C ILE A 76 -9.92 9.59 -28.54
N ASN A 77 -10.91 8.75 -28.85
CA ASN A 77 -12.28 8.85 -28.35
C ASN A 77 -12.67 7.65 -27.48
N GLU A 78 -13.65 7.81 -26.57
CA GLU A 78 -14.13 6.70 -25.72
C GLU A 78 -14.52 5.47 -26.54
N LYS A 79 -15.22 5.64 -27.67
CA LYS A 79 -15.60 4.51 -28.53
C LYS A 79 -14.39 3.70 -29.03
N GLU A 80 -13.26 4.35 -29.28
CA GLU A 80 -12.01 3.69 -29.71
C GLU A 80 -11.29 3.03 -28.53
N ARG A 81 -11.31 3.68 -27.35
CA ARG A 81 -10.72 3.16 -26.10
C ARG A 81 -11.38 1.88 -25.62
N PHE A 82 -12.72 1.80 -25.73
CA PHE A 82 -13.53 0.67 -25.29
C PHE A 82 -13.90 -0.31 -26.42
N ALA A 83 -13.37 -0.14 -27.63
CA ALA A 83 -13.79 -0.89 -28.82
C ALA A 83 -13.72 -2.42 -28.67
N ASN A 84 -12.72 -2.93 -27.96
CA ASN A 84 -12.50 -4.37 -27.74
C ASN A 84 -12.92 -4.84 -26.34
N VAL A 85 -13.51 -3.95 -25.53
CA VAL A 85 -13.93 -4.26 -24.16
C VAL A 85 -15.30 -4.92 -24.21
N LEU A 86 -15.42 -6.07 -23.55
CA LEU A 86 -16.71 -6.76 -23.43
C LEU A 86 -17.73 -5.88 -22.66
N PRO A 87 -19.02 -5.85 -23.07
CA PRO A 87 -20.04 -5.00 -22.44
C PRO A 87 -20.16 -5.18 -20.92
N GLN A 88 -19.94 -6.40 -20.43
CA GLN A 88 -20.01 -6.77 -19.01
C GLN A 88 -18.86 -6.16 -18.18
N ASN A 89 -17.76 -5.75 -18.80
CA ASN A 89 -16.57 -5.23 -18.14
C ASN A 89 -16.39 -3.72 -18.29
N ILE A 90 -17.28 -3.04 -19.04
CA ILE A 90 -17.16 -1.59 -19.33
C ILE A 90 -17.08 -0.77 -18.04
N ASP A 91 -17.95 -1.05 -17.07
CA ASP A 91 -17.96 -0.32 -15.79
C ASP A 91 -16.66 -0.51 -14.99
N GLN A 92 -16.09 -1.73 -15.02
CA GLN A 92 -14.83 -2.03 -14.36
C GLN A 92 -13.67 -1.29 -15.02
N VAL A 93 -13.60 -1.31 -16.36
CA VAL A 93 -12.57 -0.63 -17.14
C VAL A 93 -12.64 0.89 -16.94
N LYS A 94 -13.85 1.47 -16.88
CA LYS A 94 -14.04 2.91 -16.62
C LYS A 94 -13.53 3.33 -15.24
N ASN A 95 -13.78 2.50 -14.21
CA ASN A 95 -13.25 2.74 -12.87
C ASN A 95 -11.71 2.67 -12.84
N LEU A 96 -11.12 1.73 -13.59
CA LEU A 96 -9.67 1.59 -13.72
C LEU A 96 -9.05 2.75 -14.51
N GLU A 97 -9.70 3.22 -15.59
CA GLU A 97 -9.25 4.41 -16.33
C GLU A 97 -9.22 5.64 -15.41
N THR A 98 -10.29 5.84 -14.64
CA THR A 98 -10.38 6.93 -13.67
C THR A 98 -9.32 6.81 -12.57
N SER A 99 -9.04 5.59 -12.09
CA SER A 99 -7.98 5.36 -11.09
C SER A 99 -6.59 5.64 -11.64
N LEU A 100 -6.34 5.30 -12.91
CA LEU A 100 -5.04 5.39 -13.56
C LEU A 100 -4.66 6.82 -13.97
N PHE A 101 -5.63 7.55 -14.53
CA PHE A 101 -5.44 8.91 -15.07
C PHE A 101 -5.84 10.03 -14.11
N GLY A 102 -6.40 9.70 -12.95
CA GLY A 102 -6.67 10.66 -11.87
C GLY A 102 -5.39 11.12 -11.16
N ILE A 103 -5.41 11.17 -9.82
CA ILE A 103 -4.24 11.58 -9.04
C ILE A 103 -3.07 10.61 -9.30
N GLY A 104 -1.91 11.14 -9.69
CA GLY A 104 -0.71 10.36 -9.95
C GLY A 104 -0.31 9.45 -8.78
N TRP A 105 0.18 8.25 -9.10
CA TRP A 105 0.51 7.21 -8.11
C TRP A 105 1.52 7.67 -7.05
N GLN A 106 2.43 8.56 -7.41
CA GLN A 106 3.41 9.15 -6.47
C GLN A 106 2.70 9.97 -5.39
N LEU A 107 1.71 10.77 -5.77
CA LEU A 107 0.97 11.60 -4.83
C LEU A 107 0.05 10.74 -3.95
N LYS A 108 -0.56 9.68 -4.51
CA LYS A 108 -1.29 8.67 -3.74
C LYS A 108 -0.39 8.01 -2.68
N ALA A 109 0.85 7.69 -3.03
CA ALA A 109 1.83 7.13 -2.09
C ALA A 109 2.14 8.08 -0.92
N ILE A 110 2.34 9.38 -1.22
CA ILE A 110 2.61 10.40 -0.21
C ILE A 110 1.42 10.54 0.75
N PHE A 111 0.20 10.66 0.22
CA PHE A 111 -0.99 10.75 1.06
C PHE A 111 -1.17 9.51 1.92
N ALA A 112 -1.06 8.31 1.32
CA ALA A 112 -1.14 7.06 2.06
C ALA A 112 -0.12 6.99 3.19
N PHE A 113 1.12 7.43 2.95
CA PHE A 113 2.16 7.46 3.97
C PHE A 113 1.83 8.43 5.11
N VAL A 114 1.34 9.64 4.81
CA VAL A 114 0.95 10.63 5.82
C VAL A 114 -0.16 10.09 6.73
N PHE A 115 -1.18 9.45 6.15
CA PHE A 115 -2.25 8.81 6.93
C PHE A 115 -1.78 7.59 7.72
N TYR A 116 -0.71 6.93 7.26
CA TYR A 116 -0.15 5.76 7.90
C TYR A 116 0.77 6.10 9.08
N LEU A 117 1.42 7.27 9.08
CA LEU A 117 2.33 7.70 10.17
C LEU A 117 1.73 7.56 11.59
N PRO A 118 0.48 8.00 11.87
CA PRO A 118 -0.15 7.81 13.17
C PRO A 118 -0.18 6.35 13.65
N TYR A 119 -0.36 5.39 12.74
CA TYR A 119 -0.43 3.97 13.07
C TYR A 119 0.91 3.46 13.65
N LEU A 120 2.04 3.93 13.13
CA LEU A 120 3.36 3.56 13.62
C LEU A 120 3.54 3.98 15.10
N PHE A 121 3.12 5.20 15.44
CA PHE A 121 3.16 5.67 16.84
C PHE A 121 2.18 4.92 17.74
N PHE A 122 0.99 4.63 17.22
CA PHE A 122 -0.03 3.86 17.95
C PHE A 122 0.48 2.47 18.36
N VAL A 123 1.11 1.74 17.43
CA VAL A 123 1.69 0.41 17.69
C VAL A 123 2.75 0.47 18.79
N TYR A 124 3.63 1.47 18.75
CA TYR A 124 4.64 1.66 19.79
C TYR A 124 4.00 1.93 21.16
N PHE A 125 3.00 2.82 21.21
CA PHE A 125 2.35 3.24 22.45
C PHE A 125 1.58 2.09 23.12
N VAL A 126 0.82 1.31 22.34
CA VAL A 126 0.11 0.11 22.84
C VAL A 126 1.09 -0.88 23.46
N ASN A 127 2.20 -1.18 22.77
CA ASN A 127 3.23 -2.07 23.32
C ASN A 127 3.89 -1.51 24.59
N TYR A 128 4.11 -0.19 24.66
CA TYR A 128 4.65 0.46 25.86
C TYR A 128 3.71 0.26 27.07
N ILE A 129 2.39 0.46 26.90
CA ILE A 129 1.39 0.21 27.95
C ILE A 129 1.40 -1.26 28.40
N ILE A 130 1.40 -2.20 27.45
CA ILE A 130 1.40 -3.64 27.75
C ILE A 130 2.64 -4.01 28.57
N LYS A 131 3.83 -3.53 28.19
CA LYS A 131 5.07 -3.78 28.95
C LYS A 131 5.05 -3.16 30.34
N LYS A 132 4.54 -1.93 30.47
CA LYS A 132 4.43 -1.26 31.77
C LYS A 132 3.53 -2.04 32.73
N ARG A 133 2.36 -2.52 32.26
CA ARG A 133 1.44 -3.33 33.06
C ARG A 133 2.09 -4.63 33.55
N LYS A 134 2.81 -5.34 32.67
CA LYS A 134 3.53 -6.58 33.03
C LYS A 134 4.69 -6.37 34.00
N ALA A 135 5.23 -5.16 34.12
CA ALA A 135 6.32 -4.85 35.05
C ALA A 135 5.83 -4.39 36.43
N THR A 136 4.52 -4.12 36.57
CA THR A 136 3.89 -3.68 37.84
C THR A 136 3.14 -4.84 38.54
N GLN A 137 2.96 -5.97 37.85
CA GLN A 137 2.52 -7.24 38.43
C GLN A 137 3.73 -8.09 38.79
#